data_AF-A0A925WG03-F1
#
_entry.id   AF-A0A925WG03-F1
#
_cell.length_a   1.000
_cell.length_b   1.000
_cell.length_c   1.000
_cell.angle_alpha   90.00
_cell.angle_beta   90.00
_cell.angle_gamma   90.00
#
_symmetry.space_group_name_H-M   'P 1'
#
loop_
_entity.id
_entity.type
_entity.pdbx_description
1 polymer ?
#
loop_
_entity_poly.entity_id
_entity_poly.type
_entity_poly.pdbx_seq_one_letter_code
_entity_poly.pdbx_strand_id
1 'polypeptide(L)' 'MKIARILDQEGGSFGLEYDNTLGKKHVMRLDAATYENALREARSFLEINANDHDADGNQWDIE' A
#
# COMPACT_ATOMS: atom_id res chain seq x y z
N MET A 1 4.29 8.40 11.16
CA MET A 1 3.49 8.35 9.91
C MET A 1 4.31 7.56 8.89
N LYS A 2 3.76 6.46 8.40
CA LYS A 2 4.35 5.63 7.34
C LYS A 2 3.71 6.00 6.01
N ILE A 3 4.45 5.82 4.91
CA ILE A 3 3.98 6.15 3.57
C ILE A 3 3.97 4.86 2.74
N ALA A 4 2.88 4.64 2.04
CA ALA A 4 2.79 3.67 0.96
C ALA A 4 2.40 4.40 -0.34
N ARG A 5 2.93 3.94 -1.46
CA ARG A 5 2.70 4.56 -2.78
C ARG A 5 2.20 3.52 -3.76
N ILE A 6 1.12 3.85 -4.44
CA ILE A 6 0.64 3.11 -5.59
C ILE A 6 1.50 3.51 -6.79
N LEU A 7 2.12 2.52 -7.42
CA LEU A 7 2.95 2.71 -8.60
C LEU A 7 2.21 2.19 -9.83
N ASP A 8 2.11 3.00 -10.88
CA ASP A 8 1.69 2.50 -12.19
C ASP A 8 2.78 1.58 -12.76
N GLN A 9 2.40 0.38 -13.17
CA GLN A 9 3.28 -0.57 -13.84
C GLN A 9 2.85 -0.79 -15.30
N GLU A 10 3.82 -1.18 -16.12
CA GLU A 10 3.56 -1.52 -17.52
C GLU A 10 2.46 -2.59 -17.65
N GLY A 11 1.61 -2.45 -18.67
CA GLY A 11 0.51 -3.37 -18.92
C GLY A 11 -0.76 -3.13 -18.08
N GLY A 12 -0.91 -1.95 -17.46
CA GLY A 12 -2.12 -1.58 -16.73
C GLY A 12 -2.26 -2.28 -15.38
N SER A 13 -1.12 -2.62 -14.76
CA SER A 13 -1.06 -3.20 -13.42
C SER A 13 -0.57 -2.17 -12.41
N PHE A 14 -0.85 -2.41 -11.13
CA PHE A 14 -0.41 -1.53 -10.05
C PHE A 14 0.64 -2.22 -9.18
N GLY A 15 1.57 -1.44 -8.65
CA GLY A 15 2.48 -1.84 -7.60
C GLY A 15 2.20 -1.08 -6.31
N LEU A 16 2.68 -1.62 -5.19
CA LEU A 16 2.70 -0.97 -3.89
C LEU A 16 4.15 -0.84 -3.44
N GLU A 17 4.64 0.38 -3.28
CA GLU A 17 5.88 0.69 -2.59
C GLU A 17 5.58 1.07 -1.13
N TYR A 18 6.29 0.50 -0.16
CA TYR A 18 6.17 0.86 1.25
C TYR A 18 7.47 0.62 2.02
N ASP A 19 7.65 1.32 3.14
CA ASP A 19 8.74 1.03 4.08
C ASP A 19 8.29 -0.04 5.10
N ASN A 20 9.06 -1.12 5.20
CA ASN A 20 8.80 -2.17 6.19
C ASN A 20 9.21 -1.71 7.61
N THR A 21 8.95 -2.55 8.61
CA THR A 21 9.28 -2.28 10.03
C THR A 21 10.78 -2.11 10.31
N LEU A 22 11.65 -2.49 9.36
CA LEU A 22 13.10 -2.32 9.42
C LEU A 22 13.58 -1.08 8.67
N GLY A 23 12.67 -0.22 8.19
CA GLY A 23 12.97 0.98 7.41
C GLY A 23 13.51 0.69 6.01
N LYS A 24 13.23 -0.49 5.46
CA LYS A 24 13.61 -0.84 4.09
C LYS A 24 12.43 -0.69 3.16
N LYS A 25 12.68 -0.10 2.00
CA LYS A 25 11.73 -0.06 0.89
C LYS A 25 11.44 -1.46 0.38
N HIS A 26 10.16 -1.77 0.26
CA HIS A 26 9.64 -2.94 -0.42
C HIS A 26 8.71 -2.50 -1.54
N VAL A 27 8.76 -3.24 -2.65
CA VAL A 27 7.84 -3.06 -3.77
C VAL A 27 7.21 -4.42 -4.07
N MET A 28 5.89 -4.45 -4.21
CA MET A 28 5.16 -5.64 -4.64
C MET A 28 4.13 -5.28 -5.71
N ARG A 29 3.71 -6.29 -6.48
CA ARG A 29 2.62 -6.14 -7.44
C ARG A 29 1.27 -6.33 -6.73
N LEU A 30 0.31 -5.49 -7.07
CA LEU A 30 -1.09 -5.60 -6.68
C LEU A 30 -1.86 -6.31 -7.81
N ASP A 31 -2.81 -7.17 -7.43
CA ASP A 31 -3.76 -7.81 -8.35
C ASP A 31 -4.97 -6.90 -8.59
N ALA A 32 -4.69 -5.65 -8.95
CA ALA A 32 -5.69 -4.62 -9.21
C ALA A 32 -5.66 -4.18 -10.67
N ALA A 33 -6.85 -4.02 -11.25
CA ALA A 33 -7.04 -3.48 -12.60
C ALA A 33 -7.44 -2.00 -12.61
N THR A 34 -7.74 -1.41 -11.45
CA THR A 34 -8.08 0.00 -11.29
C THR A 34 -7.39 0.59 -10.07
N TYR A 35 -7.17 1.89 -10.07
CA TYR A 35 -6.54 2.60 -8.96
C TYR A 35 -7.31 2.45 -7.63
N GLU A 36 -8.64 2.53 -7.67
CA GLU A 36 -9.48 2.33 -6.49
C GLU A 36 -9.35 0.91 -5.91
N ASN A 37 -9.26 -0.11 -6.79
CA ASN A 37 -9.01 -1.47 -6.35
C ASN A 37 -7.59 -1.63 -5.79
N ALA A 38 -6.60 -0.95 -6.36
CA ALA A 38 -5.23 -0.95 -5.88
C ALA A 38 -5.14 -0.35 -4.46
N LEU A 39 -5.82 0.77 -4.20
CA LEU A 39 -5.92 1.35 -2.86
C LEU A 39 -6.58 0.38 -1.86
N ARG A 40 -7.67 -0.27 -2.26
CA ARG A 40 -8.36 -1.24 -1.40
C ARG A 40 -7.47 -2.45 -1.08
N GLU A 41 -6.78 -2.98 -2.08
CA GLU A 41 -5.87 -4.11 -1.91
C GLU A 41 -4.66 -3.73 -1.06
N ALA A 42 -4.08 -2.55 -1.28
CA ALA A 42 -2.99 -2.03 -0.46
C ALA A 42 -3.38 -1.89 1.02
N ARG A 43 -4.57 -1.34 1.30
CA ARG A 43 -5.13 -1.26 2.67
C ARG A 43 -5.30 -2.64 3.29
N SER A 44 -5.82 -3.59 2.52
CA SER A 44 -5.98 -4.97 2.98
C SER A 44 -4.64 -5.65 3.25
N PHE A 45 -3.65 -5.44 2.39
CA PHE A 45 -2.32 -6.04 2.50
C PHE A 45 -1.55 -5.49 3.71
N LEU A 46 -1.61 -4.17 3.93
CA LEU A 46 -0.97 -3.50 5.04
C LEU A 46 -1.76 -3.65 6.36
N GLU A 47 -2.87 -4.39 6.35
CA GLU A 47 -3.79 -4.58 7.49
C GLU A 47 -4.25 -3.27 8.12
N ILE A 48 -4.48 -2.26 7.26
CA ILE A 48 -4.87 -0.92 7.66
C ILE A 48 -6.38 -0.87 7.89
N ASN A 49 -6.79 -0.37 9.04
CA ASN A 49 -8.19 -0.19 9.39
C ASN A 49 -8.81 1.08 8.75
N ALA A 50 -10.09 1.32 9.00
CA ALA A 50 -10.83 2.46 8.45
C ALA A 50 -10.32 3.85 8.90
N ASN A 51 -9.50 3.89 9.95
CA ASN A 51 -8.87 5.12 10.45
C ASN A 51 -7.41 5.26 9.96
N ASP A 52 -6.99 4.51 8.96
CA ASP A 52 -5.62 4.52 8.42
C ASP A 52 -4.53 4.02 9.38
N HIS A 53 -4.86 3.14 10.35
CA HIS A 53 -3.88 2.59 11.28
C HIS A 53 -3.66 1.08 11.08
N ASP A 54 -2.40 0.64 11.20
CA ASP A 54 -2.04 -0.79 11.28
C ASP A 54 -2.25 -1.37 12.69
N ALA A 55 -2.03 -2.69 12.84
CA ALA A 55 -2.18 -3.40 14.11
C ALA A 55 -1.27 -2.88 15.23
N ASP A 56 -0.13 -2.26 14.88
CA ASP A 56 0.81 -1.64 15.82
C ASP A 56 0.41 -0.19 16.18
N GLY A 57 -0.69 0.32 15.60
CA GLY A 57 -1.15 1.69 15.81
C GLY A 57 -0.37 2.74 15.02
N ASN A 58 0.38 2.35 13.98
CA ASN A 58 1.02 3.33 13.10
C ASN A 58 0.02 3.84 12.07
N GLN A 59 -0.06 5.16 11.93
CA GLN A 59 -0.82 5.79 10.87
C GLN A 59 -0.08 5.69 9.53
N TRP A 60 -0.82 5.31 8.49
CA TRP A 60 -0.39 5.18 7.11
C TRP A 60 -1.01 6.25 6.22
N ASP A 61 -0.22 6.77 5.30
CA ASP A 61 -0.69 7.58 4.18
C ASP A 61 -0.47 6.78 2.90
N ILE A 62 -1.52 6.62 2.09
CA ILE A 62 -1.48 5.84 0.85
C ILE A 62 -1.74 6.79 -0.31
N GLU A 63 -0.69 7.04 -1.08
CA GLU A 63 -0.65 8.00 -2.19
C GLU A 63 -0.63 7.35 -3.56
#